data_AF-A0A1T5DL62-F1
#
_entry.id   AF-A0A1T5DL62-F1
#
_cell.length_a   1.000
_cell.length_b   1.000
_cell.length_c   1.000
_cell.angle_alpha   90.00
_cell.angle_beta   90.00
_cell.angle_gamma   90.00
#
_symmetry.space_group_name_H-M   'P 1'
#
loop_
_entity.id
_entity.type
_entity.pdbx_description
1 polymer ?
#
loop_
_entity_poly.entity_id
_entity_poly.type
_entity_poly.pdbx_seq_one_letter_code
_entity_poly.pdbx_strand_id
1 'polypeptide(L)'
;MIRLKSILLFLLISLLLAGCGGISDGEYTASVDLTGGSGRAHIESPCRIEIRQGKAYADIIWSSKNYDYMIVDDKTYEPVNTEGNSEFVIPVVLDKDMTVKADTVAMSTPHLIEYTLHFKLIDGDGTTADSGDSAGAEDDETADALKGDKKDLSAPEIPGIEYISTDENDHAESFVIHRYTDNYAVICVDDGRKYLVMPEESDSSASVREDELSDDIIILKKPLERIYLAASGVMCQFDAVSAVQNIALSGIDRDGWYIESAKKAMDDGKLIYGGKYSAPDYERMVADDIDLAIENTMILHVPKVQEKIEKLGIPVFIDRSSYEPEPLGRCEWIKVYGLLTGKESEAEAAFNTQKAYVDALNDLESTGKKVVIFSLNSNHQIVTRRGSDYFAKMVKMAGGDYLSPVTDDEEGNNSQVTISTEEFYGYAENADIVIYNATIVGAPASLQDLMDSDVTFSDFKAFKEGNIFYTDKSLYQYADKTGKIIDDLGKVIRNESEDTDFFHKLK
;
A
#
# COMPACT_ATOMS: atom_id res chain seq x y z
N MET A 1 -29.24 -50.27 -59.83
CA MET A 1 -28.89 -51.29 -58.82
C MET A 1 -28.25 -50.57 -57.65
N ILE A 2 -28.99 -50.32 -56.57
CA ILE A 2 -28.76 -50.94 -55.23
C ILE A 2 -27.39 -50.49 -54.67
N ARG A 3 -27.26 -49.56 -53.70
CA ARG A 3 -27.98 -49.46 -52.40
C ARG A 3 -28.22 -48.01 -51.95
N LEU A 4 -29.48 -47.77 -51.59
CA LEU A 4 -30.00 -46.73 -50.72
C LEU A 4 -30.43 -47.45 -49.43
N LYS A 5 -29.99 -47.00 -48.24
CA LYS A 5 -30.68 -47.28 -46.94
C LYS A 5 -30.10 -46.38 -45.84
N SER A 6 -30.95 -45.44 -45.38
CA SER A 6 -31.01 -44.80 -44.04
C SER A 6 -29.82 -43.89 -43.66
N ILE A 7 -29.96 -42.61 -43.28
CA ILE A 7 -31.00 -41.95 -42.48
C ILE A 7 -31.07 -40.47 -42.91
N LEU A 8 -32.25 -40.07 -43.39
CA LEU A 8 -32.69 -38.68 -43.54
C LEU A 8 -33.76 -38.45 -42.48
N LEU A 9 -33.36 -37.97 -41.29
CA LEU A 9 -34.25 -37.41 -40.27
C LEU A 9 -33.38 -36.67 -39.24
N PHE A 10 -33.20 -35.35 -39.42
CA PHE A 10 -33.19 -34.30 -38.38
C PHE A 10 -32.72 -32.98 -39.02
N LEU A 11 -33.65 -32.33 -39.70
CA LEU A 11 -33.60 -30.89 -39.96
C LEU A 11 -34.90 -30.33 -39.38
N LEU A 12 -34.88 -30.00 -38.09
CA LEU A 12 -35.74 -29.03 -37.40
C LEU A 12 -35.41 -29.03 -35.89
N ILE A 13 -35.29 -27.84 -35.30
CA ILE A 13 -34.98 -27.53 -33.87
C ILE A 13 -33.47 -27.65 -33.58
N SER A 14 -32.66 -26.61 -33.75
CA SER A 14 -32.54 -25.55 -32.75
C SER A 14 -32.00 -24.26 -33.41
N LEU A 15 -32.93 -23.36 -33.74
CA LEU A 15 -32.69 -21.93 -33.68
C LEU A 15 -33.42 -21.49 -32.41
N LEU A 16 -32.75 -21.53 -31.26
CA LEU A 16 -33.12 -20.89 -29.99
C LEU A 16 -32.02 -21.21 -28.96
N LEU A 17 -31.31 -20.16 -28.50
CA LEU A 17 -30.29 -20.01 -27.44
C LEU A 17 -29.04 -19.31 -28.05
N ALA A 18 -29.13 -18.05 -28.47
CA ALA A 18 -28.93 -16.91 -27.56
C ALA A 18 -29.27 -17.23 -26.10
N GLY A 19 -28.27 -17.71 -25.36
CA GLY A 19 -28.35 -17.97 -23.93
C GLY A 19 -27.02 -17.56 -23.29
N CYS A 20 -27.03 -16.35 -22.72
CA CYS A 20 -26.19 -15.73 -21.69
C CYS A 20 -24.72 -16.14 -21.57
N GLY A 21 -23.83 -15.14 -21.54
CA GLY A 21 -22.43 -15.29 -21.15
C GLY A 21 -22.31 -16.11 -19.86
N GLY A 22 -21.66 -17.27 -19.98
CA GLY A 22 -21.33 -18.13 -18.85
C GLY A 22 -19.88 -17.89 -18.47
N ILE A 23 -19.62 -17.76 -17.17
CA ILE A 23 -18.26 -17.66 -16.63
C ILE A 23 -17.56 -19.02 -16.81
N SER A 24 -16.28 -19.03 -17.20
CA SER A 24 -15.49 -20.25 -17.39
C SER A 24 -15.27 -21.02 -16.08
N ASP A 25 -15.10 -22.34 -16.17
CA ASP A 25 -14.62 -23.13 -15.03
C ASP A 25 -13.23 -22.62 -14.58
N GLY A 26 -12.99 -22.53 -13.27
CA GLY A 26 -11.77 -21.95 -12.71
C GLY A 26 -11.93 -21.45 -11.28
N GLU A 27 -10.83 -20.93 -10.70
CA GLU A 27 -10.83 -20.26 -9.41
C GLU A 27 -10.90 -18.73 -9.61
N TYR A 28 -11.73 -18.08 -8.79
CA TYR A 28 -12.00 -16.65 -8.82
C TYR A 28 -12.06 -16.13 -7.38
N THR A 29 -12.10 -14.81 -7.25
CA THR A 29 -12.30 -14.12 -5.99
C THR A 29 -13.62 -13.37 -6.07
N ALA A 30 -14.41 -13.32 -4.99
CA ALA A 30 -15.64 -12.55 -4.93
C ALA A 30 -15.76 -11.75 -3.63
N SER A 31 -16.36 -10.58 -3.68
CA SER A 31 -16.87 -9.96 -2.47
C SER A 31 -18.13 -10.70 -2.02
N VAL A 32 -18.31 -10.83 -0.72
CA VAL A 32 -19.53 -11.36 -0.12
C VAL A 32 -20.15 -10.30 0.80
N ASP A 33 -21.38 -9.91 0.48
CA ASP A 33 -22.21 -9.12 1.38
C ASP A 33 -23.14 -10.04 2.15
N LEU A 34 -23.19 -9.87 3.47
CA LEU A 34 -24.09 -10.61 4.36
C LEU A 34 -25.08 -9.66 5.01
N THR A 35 -26.36 -9.98 4.88
CA THR A 35 -27.45 -9.26 5.56
C THR A 35 -28.36 -10.25 6.30
N GLY A 36 -29.06 -9.78 7.34
CA GLY A 36 -29.89 -10.64 8.20
C GLY A 36 -29.21 -11.04 9.52
N GLY A 37 -29.84 -11.93 10.28
CA GLY A 37 -29.40 -12.32 11.62
C GLY A 37 -29.41 -11.19 12.66
N SER A 38 -28.46 -11.23 13.61
CA SER A 38 -28.33 -10.29 14.73
C SER A 38 -27.45 -9.05 14.42
N GLY A 39 -26.89 -8.97 13.21
CA GLY A 39 -25.94 -7.93 12.79
C GLY A 39 -24.52 -8.07 13.35
N ARG A 40 -24.20 -9.16 14.05
CA ARG A 40 -22.87 -9.41 14.66
C ARG A 40 -22.02 -10.44 13.90
N ALA A 41 -22.65 -11.26 13.06
CA ALA A 41 -21.97 -12.25 12.23
C ALA A 41 -21.54 -11.60 10.91
N HIS A 42 -20.37 -11.99 10.41
CA HIS A 42 -19.97 -11.70 9.04
C HIS A 42 -19.31 -12.93 8.42
N ILE A 43 -19.11 -12.90 7.11
CA ILE A 43 -18.29 -13.86 6.37
C ILE A 43 -17.07 -13.09 5.86
N GLU A 44 -15.90 -13.71 5.91
CA GLU A 44 -14.67 -13.13 5.37
C GLU A 44 -14.86 -12.78 3.89
N SER A 45 -14.48 -11.54 3.54
CA SER A 45 -14.60 -10.98 2.20
C SER A 45 -13.28 -10.27 1.86
N PRO A 46 -12.70 -10.52 0.67
CA PRO A 46 -13.24 -11.38 -0.37
C PRO A 46 -13.06 -12.87 -0.07
N CYS A 47 -13.90 -13.71 -0.69
CA CYS A 47 -13.87 -15.15 -0.56
C CYS A 47 -13.50 -15.83 -1.88
N ARG A 48 -12.98 -17.06 -1.82
CA ARG A 48 -12.67 -17.86 -3.02
C ARG A 48 -13.97 -18.41 -3.62
N ILE A 49 -14.11 -18.28 -4.94
CA ILE A 49 -15.15 -18.91 -5.74
C ILE A 49 -14.52 -19.91 -6.69
N GLU A 50 -15.04 -21.13 -6.72
CA GLU A 50 -14.64 -22.14 -7.71
C GLU A 50 -15.82 -22.47 -8.61
N ILE A 51 -15.63 -22.35 -9.92
CA ILE A 51 -16.62 -22.71 -10.92
C ILE A 51 -16.27 -24.07 -11.51
N ARG A 52 -17.17 -25.04 -11.34
CA ARG A 52 -17.03 -26.41 -11.84
C ARG A 52 -18.26 -26.79 -12.64
N GLN A 53 -18.08 -27.13 -13.92
CA GLN A 53 -19.17 -27.49 -14.84
C GLN A 53 -20.27 -26.42 -14.88
N GLY A 54 -19.88 -25.14 -14.88
CA GLY A 54 -20.80 -23.99 -14.88
C GLY A 54 -21.60 -23.77 -13.59
N LYS A 55 -21.17 -24.36 -12.46
CA LYS A 55 -21.76 -24.11 -11.13
C LYS A 55 -20.71 -23.48 -10.22
N ALA A 56 -21.08 -22.39 -9.54
CA ALA A 56 -20.22 -21.69 -8.61
C ALA A 56 -20.33 -22.28 -7.20
N TYR A 57 -19.20 -22.43 -6.53
CA TYR A 57 -19.07 -22.83 -5.14
C TYR A 57 -18.24 -21.79 -4.40
N ALA A 58 -18.72 -21.30 -3.26
CA ALA A 58 -17.99 -20.36 -2.43
C ALA A 58 -17.37 -21.06 -1.24
N ASP A 59 -16.13 -20.71 -0.96
CA ASP A 59 -15.42 -21.02 0.27
C ASP A 59 -15.66 -19.89 1.26
N ILE A 60 -16.54 -20.10 2.23
CA ILE A 60 -17.00 -19.07 3.17
C ILE A 60 -16.49 -19.35 4.57
N ILE A 61 -15.77 -18.38 5.12
CA ILE A 61 -15.28 -18.44 6.50
C ILE A 61 -16.13 -17.50 7.34
N TRP A 62 -16.86 -18.04 8.31
CA TRP A 62 -17.67 -17.23 9.22
C TRP A 62 -16.79 -16.49 10.22
N SER A 63 -17.30 -15.40 10.78
CA SER A 63 -16.65 -14.67 11.87
C SER A 63 -16.57 -15.43 13.20
N SER A 64 -16.93 -16.72 13.25
CA SER A 64 -16.94 -17.55 14.45
C SER A 64 -16.72 -19.02 14.11
N LYS A 65 -16.00 -19.73 14.97
CA LYS A 65 -15.85 -21.19 14.97
C LYS A 65 -17.08 -21.99 15.41
N ASN A 66 -18.13 -21.30 15.85
CA ASN A 66 -19.29 -21.92 16.49
C ASN A 66 -20.47 -22.11 15.52
N TYR A 67 -20.20 -22.26 14.23
CA TYR A 67 -21.22 -22.66 13.26
C TYR A 67 -21.08 -24.15 12.98
N ASP A 68 -22.15 -24.89 13.31
CA ASP A 68 -22.14 -26.36 13.26
C ASP A 68 -22.55 -26.88 11.88
N TYR A 69 -23.53 -26.25 11.23
CA TYR A 69 -23.92 -26.59 9.86
C TYR A 69 -24.64 -25.42 9.17
N MET A 70 -24.67 -25.45 7.84
CA MET A 70 -25.45 -24.54 7.00
C MET A 70 -26.51 -25.29 6.21
N ILE A 71 -27.64 -24.63 5.92
CA ILE A 71 -28.68 -25.12 5.02
C ILE A 71 -28.77 -24.16 3.83
N VAL A 72 -28.54 -24.69 2.63
CA VAL A 72 -28.68 -24.00 1.34
C VAL A 72 -29.56 -24.86 0.44
N ASP A 73 -30.64 -24.30 -0.10
CA ASP A 73 -31.64 -25.02 -0.92
C ASP A 73 -32.09 -26.37 -0.32
N ASP A 74 -32.47 -26.36 0.96
CA ASP A 74 -32.91 -27.52 1.75
C ASP A 74 -31.85 -28.64 1.92
N LYS A 75 -30.57 -28.37 1.63
CA LYS A 75 -29.45 -29.28 1.87
C LYS A 75 -28.54 -28.79 2.97
N THR A 76 -28.12 -29.70 3.83
CA THR A 76 -27.18 -29.43 4.93
C THR A 76 -25.73 -29.56 4.47
N TYR A 77 -24.89 -28.62 4.89
CA TYR A 77 -23.46 -28.53 4.67
C TYR A 77 -22.74 -28.43 6.02
N GLU A 78 -21.73 -29.27 6.23
CA GLU A 78 -20.91 -29.29 7.44
C GLU A 78 -19.61 -28.50 7.20
N PRO A 79 -18.93 -28.00 8.25
CA PRO A 79 -17.66 -27.32 8.12
C PRO A 79 -16.59 -28.21 7.47
N VAL A 80 -15.72 -27.62 6.66
CA VAL A 80 -14.61 -28.33 6.00
C VAL A 80 -13.33 -28.33 6.84
N ASN A 81 -13.27 -27.49 7.86
CA ASN A 81 -12.13 -27.34 8.76
C ASN A 81 -12.45 -27.81 10.19
N THR A 82 -11.41 -28.13 10.97
CA THR A 82 -11.51 -28.52 12.38
C THR A 82 -10.84 -27.54 13.34
N GLU A 83 -10.13 -26.55 12.82
CA GLU A 83 -9.38 -25.53 13.56
C GLU A 83 -9.64 -24.15 12.93
N GLY A 84 -9.67 -23.10 13.75
CA GLY A 84 -10.02 -21.75 13.30
C GLY A 84 -11.53 -21.50 13.25
N ASN A 85 -11.94 -20.49 12.50
CA ASN A 85 -13.34 -20.10 12.30
C ASN A 85 -14.05 -21.08 11.34
N SER A 86 -15.37 -21.27 11.48
CA SER A 86 -16.09 -22.28 10.70
C SER A 86 -16.05 -21.94 9.20
N GLU A 87 -15.45 -22.82 8.42
CA GLU A 87 -15.29 -22.72 6.97
C GLU A 87 -16.27 -23.69 6.29
N PHE A 88 -17.00 -23.23 5.27
CA PHE A 88 -17.92 -24.07 4.50
C PHE A 88 -17.69 -23.89 3.01
N VAL A 89 -17.84 -24.98 2.25
CA VAL A 89 -17.92 -24.93 0.80
C VAL A 89 -19.37 -25.16 0.36
N ILE A 90 -20.04 -24.09 -0.06
CA ILE A 90 -21.47 -24.10 -0.44
C ILE A 90 -21.68 -23.73 -1.91
N PRO A 91 -22.72 -24.24 -2.59
CA PRO A 91 -23.10 -23.75 -3.91
C PRO A 91 -23.65 -22.32 -3.79
N VAL A 92 -23.29 -21.45 -4.74
CA VAL A 92 -23.72 -20.05 -4.74
C VAL A 92 -24.24 -19.61 -6.09
N VAL A 93 -24.99 -18.51 -6.09
CA VAL A 93 -25.42 -17.81 -7.30
C VAL A 93 -24.77 -16.44 -7.30
N LEU A 94 -23.96 -16.18 -8.33
CA LEU A 94 -23.27 -14.90 -8.50
C LEU A 94 -24.25 -13.80 -8.95
N ASP A 95 -24.00 -12.57 -8.50
CA ASP A 95 -24.77 -11.35 -8.78
C ASP A 95 -26.26 -11.42 -8.39
N LYS A 96 -26.60 -12.28 -7.44
CA LYS A 96 -27.97 -12.45 -6.92
C LYS A 96 -27.96 -12.73 -5.43
N ASP A 97 -28.96 -12.17 -4.76
CA ASP A 97 -29.25 -12.49 -3.36
C ASP A 97 -29.67 -13.96 -3.23
N MET A 98 -29.10 -14.65 -2.25
CA MET A 98 -29.47 -16.01 -1.89
C MET A 98 -29.69 -16.14 -0.39
N THR A 99 -30.74 -16.88 -0.01
CA THR A 99 -31.04 -17.15 1.40
C THR A 99 -30.31 -18.40 1.86
N VAL A 100 -29.64 -18.30 3.01
CA VAL A 100 -29.01 -19.44 3.70
C VAL A 100 -29.47 -19.48 5.15
N LYS A 101 -29.42 -20.65 5.78
CA LYS A 101 -29.56 -20.76 7.23
C LYS A 101 -28.27 -21.32 7.81
N ALA A 102 -27.80 -20.77 8.93
CA ALA A 102 -26.61 -21.28 9.61
C ALA A 102 -26.94 -21.51 11.08
N ASP A 103 -26.63 -22.72 11.57
CA ASP A 103 -26.80 -23.08 12.97
C ASP A 103 -25.57 -22.65 13.77
N THR A 104 -25.79 -21.91 14.85
CA THR A 104 -24.71 -21.50 15.74
C THR A 104 -24.98 -21.87 17.20
N VAL A 105 -23.93 -22.35 17.86
CA VAL A 105 -23.90 -22.66 19.31
C VAL A 105 -23.24 -21.55 20.14
N ALA A 106 -22.86 -20.43 19.52
CA ALA A 106 -22.19 -19.31 20.19
C ALA A 106 -22.99 -18.70 21.37
N MET A 107 -24.31 -18.93 21.42
CA MET A 107 -25.21 -18.37 22.44
C MET A 107 -25.65 -19.39 23.50
N SER A 108 -24.85 -20.44 23.75
CA SER A 108 -25.11 -21.51 24.74
C SER A 108 -26.25 -22.49 24.43
N THR A 109 -27.13 -22.18 23.47
CA THR A 109 -28.07 -23.12 22.83
C THR A 109 -27.96 -23.02 21.31
N PRO A 110 -28.15 -24.11 20.54
CA PRO A 110 -28.16 -24.05 19.08
C PRO A 110 -29.26 -23.12 18.55
N HIS A 111 -28.89 -22.22 17.65
CA HIS A 111 -29.81 -21.31 16.96
C HIS A 111 -29.59 -21.39 15.45
N LEU A 112 -30.62 -21.82 14.72
CA LEU A 112 -30.65 -21.76 13.27
C LEU A 112 -31.11 -20.37 12.82
N ILE A 113 -30.18 -19.58 12.29
CA ILE A 113 -30.40 -18.19 11.88
C ILE A 113 -30.43 -18.09 10.36
N GLU A 114 -31.38 -17.34 9.82
CA GLU A 114 -31.49 -17.08 8.38
C GLU A 114 -30.70 -15.80 7.99
N TYR A 115 -29.92 -15.90 6.92
CA TYR A 115 -29.10 -14.84 6.34
C TYR A 115 -29.37 -14.73 4.84
N THR A 116 -29.12 -13.55 4.27
CA THR A 116 -29.09 -13.30 2.83
C THR A 116 -27.66 -12.94 2.43
N LEU A 117 -27.11 -13.70 1.48
CA LEU A 117 -25.77 -13.50 0.93
C LEU A 117 -25.87 -12.97 -0.49
N HIS A 118 -24.96 -12.06 -0.85
CA HIS A 118 -24.78 -11.58 -2.22
C HIS A 118 -23.30 -11.69 -2.61
N PHE A 119 -23.01 -12.44 -3.67
CA PHE A 119 -21.65 -12.67 -4.15
C PHE A 119 -21.41 -11.91 -5.45
N LYS A 120 -20.32 -11.17 -5.53
CA LYS A 120 -19.92 -10.44 -6.74
C LYS A 120 -18.47 -10.76 -7.09
N LEU A 121 -18.24 -11.28 -8.28
CA LEU A 121 -16.87 -11.57 -8.73
C LEU A 121 -16.05 -10.28 -8.74
N ILE A 122 -14.83 -10.42 -8.28
CA ILE A 122 -13.79 -9.41 -8.33
C ILE A 122 -12.88 -9.85 -9.47
N ASP A 123 -12.94 -9.16 -10.59
CA ASP A 123 -11.96 -9.37 -11.65
C ASP A 123 -10.58 -8.93 -11.13
N GLY A 124 -9.51 -9.48 -11.71
CA GLY A 124 -8.12 -9.23 -11.30
C GLY A 124 -7.65 -7.77 -11.35
N ASP A 125 -8.56 -6.81 -11.55
CA ASP A 125 -8.35 -5.36 -11.52
C ASP A 125 -9.13 -4.61 -10.41
N GLY A 126 -9.90 -5.29 -9.56
CA GLY A 126 -10.59 -4.64 -8.43
C GLY A 126 -11.79 -3.77 -8.81
N THR A 127 -12.31 -3.89 -10.04
CA THR A 127 -13.61 -3.33 -10.43
C THR A 127 -14.63 -4.40 -10.83
N THR A 128 -15.90 -4.04 -10.73
CA THR A 128 -17.03 -4.95 -10.95
C THR A 128 -17.32 -5.13 -12.43
N ALA A 129 -17.25 -6.38 -12.91
CA ALA A 129 -17.44 -6.76 -14.30
C ALA A 129 -18.79 -6.28 -14.88
N ASP A 130 -18.73 -5.48 -15.95
CA ASP A 130 -19.76 -5.47 -16.99
C ASP A 130 -19.15 -6.09 -18.25
N SER A 131 -19.96 -6.88 -18.95
CA SER A 131 -19.53 -7.82 -19.98
C SER A 131 -18.99 -7.15 -21.26
N GLY A 132 -17.80 -7.56 -21.73
CA GLY A 132 -17.41 -7.30 -23.13
C GLY A 132 -15.93 -7.46 -23.49
N ASP A 133 -15.64 -8.59 -24.12
CA ASP A 133 -14.56 -8.93 -25.06
C ASP A 133 -13.12 -9.20 -24.59
N SER A 134 -12.68 -10.40 -25.00
CA SER A 134 -11.40 -11.06 -24.75
C SER A 134 -10.31 -10.66 -25.75
N ALA A 135 -9.08 -10.51 -25.24
CA ALA A 135 -7.83 -10.94 -25.87
C ALA A 135 -6.81 -11.03 -24.73
N GLY A 136 -6.36 -12.20 -24.33
CA GLY A 136 -5.26 -12.92 -24.96
C GLY A 136 -4.21 -13.12 -23.86
N ALA A 137 -3.95 -14.37 -23.50
CA ALA A 137 -3.07 -14.76 -22.40
C ALA A 137 -1.61 -14.37 -22.69
N GLU A 138 -0.93 -13.81 -21.69
CA GLU A 138 0.53 -13.76 -21.57
C GLU A 138 0.91 -13.64 -20.09
N ASP A 139 2.13 -14.08 -19.80
CA ASP A 139 2.53 -14.87 -18.65
C ASP A 139 2.76 -14.10 -17.33
N ASP A 140 2.80 -14.91 -16.28
CA ASP A 140 3.04 -14.67 -14.86
C ASP A 140 4.42 -14.04 -14.54
N GLU A 141 4.69 -12.80 -15.00
CA GLU A 141 5.92 -12.05 -14.69
C GLU A 141 5.76 -11.00 -13.56
N THR A 142 4.54 -10.71 -13.09
CA THR A 142 4.30 -9.60 -12.15
C THR A 142 4.66 -9.88 -10.69
N ALA A 143 4.77 -11.16 -10.29
CA ALA A 143 5.16 -11.52 -8.93
C ALA A 143 6.69 -11.39 -8.68
N ASP A 144 7.49 -11.41 -9.74
CA ASP A 144 8.96 -11.43 -9.65
C ASP A 144 9.56 -10.03 -9.44
N ALA A 145 8.85 -8.97 -9.89
CA ALA A 145 9.30 -7.57 -9.79
C ALA A 145 9.38 -7.01 -8.35
N LEU A 146 8.76 -7.67 -7.37
CA LEU A 146 8.69 -7.22 -5.98
C LEU A 146 9.67 -7.95 -5.06
N LYS A 147 10.34 -9.00 -5.55
CA LYS A 147 11.24 -9.89 -4.80
C LYS A 147 12.59 -10.15 -5.50
N GLY A 148 12.91 -9.42 -6.56
CA GLY A 148 14.18 -9.57 -7.27
C GLY A 148 15.38 -9.15 -6.42
N ASP A 149 16.50 -9.84 -6.60
CA ASP A 149 17.81 -9.38 -6.11
C ASP A 149 18.06 -7.92 -6.52
N LYS A 150 18.67 -7.12 -5.63
CA LYS A 150 19.08 -5.73 -5.93
C LYS A 150 19.80 -5.71 -7.28
N LYS A 151 19.25 -4.95 -8.23
CA LYS A 151 19.79 -4.85 -9.58
C LYS A 151 21.06 -4.00 -9.59
N ASP A 152 21.81 -4.11 -10.68
CA ASP A 152 23.07 -3.39 -10.85
C ASP A 152 22.83 -1.87 -10.82
N LEU A 153 23.50 -1.19 -9.89
CA LEU A 153 23.49 0.27 -9.72
C LEU A 153 24.78 0.91 -10.28
N SER A 154 25.47 0.22 -11.18
CA SER A 154 26.64 0.78 -11.87
C SER A 154 26.24 1.88 -12.85
N ALA A 155 27.16 2.84 -13.06
CA ALA A 155 26.94 3.94 -13.99
C ALA A 155 26.80 3.41 -15.43
N PRO A 156 25.67 3.66 -16.12
CA PRO A 156 25.51 3.23 -17.50
C PRO A 156 26.39 4.06 -18.45
N GLU A 157 26.78 3.47 -19.58
CA GLU A 157 27.37 4.23 -20.68
C GLU A 157 26.28 5.03 -21.40
N ILE A 158 26.46 6.35 -21.53
CA ILE A 158 25.54 7.23 -22.25
C ILE A 158 26.29 7.85 -23.43
N PRO A 159 25.98 7.47 -24.69
CA PRO A 159 26.61 8.06 -25.86
C PRO A 159 26.50 9.59 -25.89
N GLY A 160 27.65 10.25 -26.07
CA GLY A 160 27.73 11.71 -26.19
C GLY A 160 28.08 12.48 -24.91
N ILE A 161 28.13 11.81 -23.75
CA ILE A 161 28.56 12.41 -22.48
C ILE A 161 29.50 11.46 -21.72
N GLU A 162 30.35 12.01 -20.85
CA GLU A 162 31.32 11.23 -20.08
C GLU A 162 30.91 11.16 -18.60
N TYR A 163 31.03 9.97 -18.00
CA TYR A 163 30.86 9.80 -16.56
C TYR A 163 31.91 10.61 -15.78
N ILE A 164 31.47 11.34 -14.75
CA ILE A 164 32.31 12.16 -13.87
C ILE A 164 32.46 11.50 -12.50
N SER A 165 31.33 11.26 -11.83
CA SER A 165 31.30 10.82 -10.44
C SER A 165 29.98 10.16 -10.09
N THR A 166 29.93 9.54 -8.93
CA THR A 166 28.72 9.03 -8.31
C THR A 166 28.53 9.77 -7.00
N ASP A 167 27.33 10.26 -6.74
CA ASP A 167 27.03 10.94 -5.48
C ASP A 167 27.06 9.93 -4.33
N GLU A 168 27.55 10.38 -3.17
CA GLU A 168 27.55 9.56 -1.96
C GLU A 168 26.21 9.70 -1.22
N ASN A 169 25.63 8.55 -0.87
CA ASN A 169 24.51 8.44 0.05
C ASN A 169 25.01 8.04 1.45
N ASP A 170 24.39 8.61 2.49
CA ASP A 170 24.68 8.28 3.88
C ASP A 170 23.90 7.06 4.37
N HIS A 171 22.65 6.91 3.92
CA HIS A 171 21.70 5.91 4.40
C HIS A 171 20.89 5.22 3.29
N ALA A 172 20.65 5.89 2.16
CA ALA A 172 19.88 5.33 1.06
C ALA A 172 20.68 4.30 0.26
N GLU A 173 20.06 3.14 0.05
CA GLU A 173 20.61 2.02 -0.72
C GLU A 173 19.75 1.64 -1.93
N SER A 174 18.54 2.20 -2.07
CA SER A 174 17.63 1.86 -3.16
C SER A 174 17.80 2.75 -4.40
N PHE A 175 18.64 3.79 -4.34
CA PHE A 175 19.02 4.59 -5.51
C PHE A 175 20.49 5.03 -5.47
N VAL A 176 21.02 5.36 -6.64
CA VAL A 176 22.32 6.03 -6.82
C VAL A 176 22.18 7.10 -7.91
N ILE A 177 22.86 8.24 -7.75
CA ILE A 177 22.93 9.31 -8.76
C ILE A 177 24.33 9.35 -9.36
N HIS A 178 24.43 9.09 -10.66
CA HIS A 178 25.66 9.22 -11.42
C HIS A 178 25.68 10.55 -12.18
N ARG A 179 26.79 11.28 -12.08
CA ARG A 179 27.02 12.58 -12.70
C ARG A 179 27.81 12.41 -14.00
N TYR A 180 27.40 13.16 -15.02
CA TYR A 180 28.04 13.17 -16.33
C TYR A 180 28.37 14.61 -16.76
N THR A 181 29.17 14.73 -17.82
CA THR A 181 29.50 16.03 -18.44
C THR A 181 28.25 16.81 -18.86
N ASP A 182 28.39 18.14 -18.96
CA ASP A 182 27.31 19.06 -19.34
C ASP A 182 26.05 18.96 -18.46
N ASN A 183 26.20 18.71 -17.16
CA ASN A 183 25.12 18.68 -16.15
C ASN A 183 24.06 17.57 -16.35
N TYR A 184 24.36 16.53 -17.12
CA TYR A 184 23.54 15.33 -17.16
C TYR A 184 23.72 14.50 -15.88
N ALA A 185 22.68 13.78 -15.51
CA ALA A 185 22.74 12.79 -14.43
C ALA A 185 21.92 11.55 -14.79
N VAL A 186 22.26 10.40 -14.21
CA VAL A 186 21.44 9.20 -14.28
C VAL A 186 21.10 8.75 -12.87
N ILE A 187 19.81 8.61 -12.59
CA ILE A 187 19.31 8.01 -11.35
C ILE A 187 19.11 6.52 -11.62
N CYS A 188 19.89 5.66 -10.97
CA CYS A 188 19.72 4.21 -11.00
C CYS A 188 18.97 3.78 -9.75
N VAL A 189 17.91 2.97 -9.90
CA VAL A 189 17.09 2.45 -8.79
C VAL A 189 17.31 0.93 -8.66
N ASP A 190 17.21 0.40 -7.44
CA ASP A 190 17.51 -1.00 -7.10
C ASP A 190 16.61 -2.05 -7.78
N ASP A 191 15.54 -1.61 -8.43
CA ASP A 191 14.66 -2.41 -9.27
C ASP A 191 15.09 -2.48 -10.74
N GLY A 192 16.21 -1.82 -11.08
CA GLY A 192 16.83 -1.83 -12.40
C GLY A 192 16.44 -0.64 -13.28
N ARG A 193 15.51 0.22 -12.86
CA ARG A 193 15.14 1.42 -13.63
C ARG A 193 16.26 2.45 -13.64
N LYS A 194 16.47 3.07 -14.80
CA LYS A 194 17.49 4.11 -15.02
C LYS A 194 16.83 5.34 -15.60
N TYR A 195 16.97 6.48 -14.93
CA TYR A 195 16.38 7.74 -15.35
C TYR A 195 17.47 8.72 -15.77
N LEU A 196 17.59 9.00 -17.06
CA LEU A 196 18.50 10.02 -17.59
C LEU A 196 17.85 11.40 -17.39
N VAL A 197 18.39 12.17 -16.45
CA VAL A 197 18.02 13.56 -16.21
C VAL A 197 18.81 14.44 -17.18
N MET A 198 18.11 14.94 -18.20
CA MET A 198 18.67 15.86 -19.19
C MET A 198 18.51 17.31 -18.71
N PRO A 199 19.58 18.13 -18.75
CA PRO A 199 19.50 19.55 -18.44
C PRO A 199 18.67 20.30 -19.48
N GLU A 200 18.36 21.57 -19.21
CA GLU A 200 17.75 22.46 -20.21
C GLU A 200 18.69 22.63 -21.42
N GLU A 201 18.13 22.81 -22.62
CA GLU A 201 18.94 22.97 -23.85
C GLU A 201 19.91 24.16 -23.77
N SER A 202 19.62 25.19 -22.96
CA SER A 202 20.52 26.32 -22.74
C SER A 202 21.77 25.99 -21.93
N ASP A 203 21.73 24.91 -21.15
CA ASP A 203 22.69 24.58 -20.10
C ASP A 203 23.65 23.46 -20.52
N SER A 204 23.50 22.96 -21.75
CA SER A 204 24.31 21.88 -22.31
C SER A 204 24.81 22.18 -23.71
N SER A 205 26.07 21.83 -23.95
CA SER A 205 26.65 21.83 -25.30
C SER A 205 26.63 20.44 -25.95
N ALA A 206 26.30 19.40 -25.19
CA ALA A 206 26.24 18.02 -25.63
C ALA A 206 24.85 17.69 -26.21
N SER A 207 24.84 16.92 -27.30
CA SER A 207 23.62 16.40 -27.92
C SER A 207 23.55 14.89 -27.71
N VAL A 208 22.94 14.46 -26.61
CA VAL A 208 22.58 13.05 -26.41
C VAL A 208 21.45 12.72 -27.39
N ARG A 209 21.66 11.67 -28.18
CA ARG A 209 20.71 11.22 -29.19
C ARG A 209 19.83 10.12 -28.62
N GLU A 210 18.53 10.39 -28.51
CA GLU A 210 17.57 9.44 -27.92
C GLU A 210 17.53 8.10 -28.66
N ASP A 211 17.77 8.10 -29.97
CA ASP A 211 17.82 6.89 -30.80
C ASP A 211 19.09 6.04 -30.60
N GLU A 212 20.07 6.55 -29.87
CA GLU A 212 21.31 5.85 -29.50
C GLU A 212 21.31 5.36 -28.04
N LEU A 213 20.27 5.70 -27.27
CA LEU A 213 20.11 5.22 -25.89
C LEU A 213 19.59 3.79 -25.84
N SER A 214 19.95 3.09 -24.77
CA SER A 214 19.40 1.75 -24.48
C SER A 214 17.92 1.85 -24.11
N ASP A 215 17.13 0.83 -24.49
CA ASP A 215 15.67 0.78 -24.27
C ASP A 215 15.27 0.81 -22.78
N ASP A 216 16.20 0.52 -21.86
CA ASP A 216 16.00 0.56 -20.40
C ASP A 216 16.23 1.95 -19.77
N ILE A 217 16.58 2.97 -20.58
CA ILE A 217 16.77 4.35 -20.12
C ILE A 217 15.48 5.16 -20.30
N ILE A 218 14.96 5.66 -19.18
CA ILE A 218 13.81 6.56 -19.15
C ILE A 218 14.33 8.00 -19.15
N ILE A 219 13.89 8.81 -20.10
CA ILE A 219 14.38 10.18 -20.28
C ILE A 219 13.52 11.16 -19.48
N LEU A 220 14.15 11.98 -18.64
CA LEU A 220 13.55 13.08 -17.89
C LEU A 220 14.15 14.40 -18.35
N LYS A 221 13.39 15.21 -19.11
CA LYS A 221 13.87 16.49 -19.66
C LYS A 221 13.53 17.63 -18.71
N LYS A 222 14.54 18.39 -18.27
CA LYS A 222 14.33 19.61 -17.49
C LYS A 222 13.94 20.79 -18.38
N PRO A 223 13.17 21.77 -17.86
CA PRO A 223 12.63 21.79 -16.50
C PRO A 223 11.41 20.86 -16.34
N LEU A 224 11.26 20.27 -15.14
CA LEU A 224 10.10 19.46 -14.77
C LEU A 224 9.16 20.32 -13.92
N GLU A 225 8.13 20.89 -14.55
CA GLU A 225 7.23 21.91 -13.95
C GLU A 225 5.76 21.49 -13.96
N ARG A 226 5.43 20.37 -14.62
CA ARG A 226 4.07 19.87 -14.81
C ARG A 226 3.95 18.43 -14.30
N ILE A 227 4.26 18.22 -13.03
CA ILE A 227 4.31 16.88 -12.45
C ILE A 227 2.90 16.40 -12.03
N TYR A 228 2.59 15.13 -12.31
CA TYR A 228 1.53 14.38 -11.65
C TYR A 228 2.13 13.59 -10.47
N LEU A 229 1.72 13.92 -9.24
CA LEU A 229 2.24 13.30 -8.03
C LEU A 229 1.21 12.35 -7.41
N ALA A 230 1.35 11.05 -7.71
CA ALA A 230 0.54 9.99 -7.10
C ALA A 230 1.19 9.41 -5.84
N ALA A 231 2.52 9.49 -5.72
CA ALA A 231 3.26 9.12 -4.53
C ALA A 231 3.03 10.14 -3.39
N SER A 232 2.03 9.90 -2.55
CA SER A 232 1.65 10.90 -1.54
C SER A 232 2.73 11.21 -0.49
N GLY A 233 3.59 10.24 -0.17
CA GLY A 233 4.71 10.42 0.75
C GLY A 233 5.85 11.31 0.22
N VAL A 234 5.77 11.72 -1.05
CA VAL A 234 6.80 12.53 -1.72
C VAL A 234 6.47 14.03 -1.69
N MET A 235 5.20 14.42 -1.48
CA MET A 235 4.81 15.83 -1.47
C MET A 235 5.58 16.64 -0.42
N CYS A 236 5.90 16.04 0.73
CA CYS A 236 6.69 16.70 1.77
C CYS A 236 8.13 16.97 1.34
N GLN A 237 8.70 16.14 0.47
CA GLN A 237 10.04 16.35 -0.08
C GLN A 237 10.05 17.56 -1.01
N PHE A 238 9.02 17.71 -1.84
CA PHE A 238 8.82 18.91 -2.65
C PHE A 238 8.58 20.16 -1.79
N ASP A 239 7.81 20.04 -0.71
CA ASP A 239 7.58 21.14 0.23
C ASP A 239 8.87 21.60 0.93
N ALA A 240 9.67 20.65 1.43
CA ALA A 240 10.92 20.91 2.13
C ALA A 240 11.93 21.71 1.27
N VAL A 241 11.91 21.51 -0.06
CA VAL A 241 12.77 22.24 -1.00
C VAL A 241 12.07 23.39 -1.73
N SER A 242 10.85 23.76 -1.30
CA SER A 242 10.04 24.82 -1.90
C SER A 242 9.78 24.62 -3.40
N ALA A 243 9.42 23.40 -3.78
CA ALA A 243 9.15 22.98 -5.16
C ALA A 243 7.72 22.47 -5.41
N VAL A 244 6.76 22.68 -4.48
CA VAL A 244 5.36 22.25 -4.67
C VAL A 244 4.74 22.84 -5.94
N GLN A 245 5.18 24.01 -6.38
CA GLN A 245 4.74 24.64 -7.62
C GLN A 245 5.06 23.85 -8.90
N ASN A 246 6.00 22.88 -8.84
CA ASN A 246 6.34 22.00 -9.95
C ASN A 246 5.28 20.90 -10.16
N ILE A 247 4.33 20.77 -9.23
CA ILE A 247 3.28 19.75 -9.27
C ILE A 247 1.99 20.39 -9.79
N ALA A 248 1.49 19.88 -10.92
CA ALA A 248 0.24 20.32 -11.53
C ALA A 248 -0.95 19.45 -11.09
N LEU A 249 -0.73 18.14 -10.94
CA LEU A 249 -1.77 17.18 -10.57
C LEU A 249 -1.39 16.38 -9.32
N SER A 250 -2.37 16.17 -8.45
CA SER A 250 -2.23 15.42 -7.21
C SER A 250 -3.03 14.13 -7.25
N GLY A 251 -2.44 13.04 -6.78
CA GLY A 251 -3.10 11.74 -6.59
C GLY A 251 -4.03 11.66 -5.38
N ILE A 252 -3.98 12.67 -4.51
CA ILE A 252 -4.84 12.82 -3.34
C ILE A 252 -5.61 14.14 -3.46
N ASP A 253 -6.87 14.14 -3.04
CA ASP A 253 -7.68 15.35 -3.02
C ASP A 253 -7.27 16.32 -1.90
N ARG A 254 -7.93 17.47 -1.86
CA ARG A 254 -7.63 18.53 -0.91
C ARG A 254 -7.87 18.11 0.56
N ASP A 255 -8.80 17.22 0.85
CA ASP A 255 -9.13 16.83 2.21
C ASP A 255 -8.20 15.72 2.73
N GLY A 256 -7.56 14.97 1.82
CA GLY A 256 -6.55 13.97 2.16
C GLY A 256 -5.16 14.55 2.48
N TRP A 257 -4.86 15.81 2.15
CA TRP A 257 -3.56 16.41 2.45
C TRP A 257 -3.45 16.91 3.89
N TYR A 258 -2.28 16.72 4.52
CA TYR A 258 -1.88 17.39 5.76
C TYR A 258 -0.79 18.45 5.55
N ILE A 259 -0.22 18.49 4.34
CA ILE A 259 0.82 19.44 3.94
C ILE A 259 0.17 20.76 3.52
N GLU A 260 0.43 21.83 4.27
CA GLU A 260 -0.27 23.10 4.11
C GLU A 260 0.00 23.79 2.77
N SER A 261 1.20 23.66 2.20
CA SER A 261 1.51 24.19 0.87
C SER A 261 0.73 23.47 -0.24
N ALA A 262 0.54 22.16 -0.15
CA ALA A 262 -0.30 21.38 -1.06
C ALA A 262 -1.77 21.82 -0.97
N LYS A 263 -2.30 21.90 0.25
CA LYS A 263 -3.65 22.42 0.50
C LYS A 263 -3.86 23.80 -0.10
N LYS A 264 -2.92 24.70 0.16
CA LYS A 264 -2.95 26.07 -0.35
C LYS A 264 -2.87 26.10 -1.87
N ALA A 265 -2.00 25.30 -2.48
CA ALA A 265 -1.87 25.22 -3.93
C ALA A 265 -3.18 24.74 -4.58
N MET A 266 -3.89 23.81 -3.94
CA MET A 266 -5.21 23.34 -4.39
C MET A 266 -6.29 24.39 -4.22
N ASP A 267 -6.33 25.08 -3.07
CA ASP A 267 -7.28 26.17 -2.81
C ASP A 267 -7.10 27.33 -3.81
N ASP A 268 -5.84 27.61 -4.19
CA ASP A 268 -5.48 28.63 -5.18
C ASP A 268 -5.69 28.14 -6.64
N GLY A 269 -6.08 26.88 -6.86
CA GLY A 269 -6.27 26.27 -8.19
C GLY A 269 -4.99 26.00 -8.99
N LYS A 270 -3.82 26.03 -8.33
CA LYS A 270 -2.51 25.78 -8.94
C LYS A 270 -2.14 24.29 -8.96
N LEU A 271 -2.64 23.55 -7.98
CA LEU A 271 -2.56 22.09 -7.89
C LEU A 271 -3.98 21.54 -8.02
N ILE A 272 -4.18 20.53 -8.86
CA ILE A 272 -5.52 20.00 -9.13
C ILE A 272 -5.55 18.51 -8.79
N TYR A 273 -6.67 18.00 -8.31
CA TYR A 273 -6.83 16.55 -8.13
C TYR A 273 -6.86 15.86 -9.51
N GLY A 274 -5.90 14.96 -9.74
CA GLY A 274 -5.69 14.26 -11.02
C GLY A 274 -6.09 12.80 -11.01
N GLY A 275 -6.85 12.34 -10.01
CA GLY A 275 -7.17 10.92 -9.83
C GLY A 275 -6.08 10.15 -9.07
N LYS A 276 -6.43 9.03 -8.44
CA LYS A 276 -5.48 8.20 -7.67
C LYS A 276 -4.58 7.38 -8.60
N TYR A 277 -3.47 6.84 -8.08
CA TYR A 277 -2.53 5.99 -8.84
C TYR A 277 -3.17 4.86 -9.66
N SER A 278 -4.27 4.25 -9.18
CA SER A 278 -4.97 3.16 -9.86
C SER A 278 -6.04 3.61 -10.87
N ALA A 279 -6.38 4.90 -10.86
CA ALA A 279 -7.37 5.51 -11.75
C ALA A 279 -7.03 6.99 -11.98
N PRO A 280 -5.90 7.30 -12.65
CA PRO A 280 -5.54 8.68 -12.97
C PRO A 280 -6.45 9.23 -14.07
N ASP A 281 -6.63 10.55 -14.06
CA ASP A 281 -7.37 11.28 -15.09
C ASP A 281 -6.46 11.52 -16.31
N TYR A 282 -6.43 10.53 -17.20
CA TYR A 282 -5.61 10.56 -18.42
C TYR A 282 -5.93 11.76 -19.33
N GLU A 283 -7.19 12.16 -19.43
CA GLU A 283 -7.58 13.31 -20.26
C GLU A 283 -6.98 14.58 -19.68
N ARG A 284 -7.01 14.72 -18.36
CA ARG A 284 -6.38 15.84 -17.66
C ARG A 284 -4.86 15.82 -17.79
N MET A 285 -4.22 14.66 -17.67
CA MET A 285 -2.76 14.55 -17.83
C MET A 285 -2.29 15.07 -19.20
N VAL A 286 -3.02 14.74 -20.27
CA VAL A 286 -2.72 15.27 -21.61
C VAL A 286 -3.07 16.75 -21.73
N ALA A 287 -4.22 17.18 -21.20
CA ALA A 287 -4.67 18.56 -21.29
C ALA A 287 -3.76 19.54 -20.54
N ASP A 288 -3.20 19.10 -19.41
CA ASP A 288 -2.33 19.89 -18.53
C ASP A 288 -0.84 19.74 -18.88
N ASP A 289 -0.51 19.02 -19.97
CA ASP A 289 0.83 18.81 -20.51
C ASP A 289 1.79 18.26 -19.44
N ILE A 290 1.39 17.16 -18.80
CA ILE A 290 2.18 16.55 -17.73
C ILE A 290 3.50 16.02 -18.27
N ASP A 291 4.61 16.46 -17.66
CA ASP A 291 5.98 16.16 -18.10
C ASP A 291 6.62 14.99 -17.33
N LEU A 292 6.04 14.63 -16.18
CA LEU A 292 6.47 13.49 -15.36
C LEU A 292 5.34 13.00 -14.46
N ALA A 293 5.16 11.68 -14.39
CA ALA A 293 4.34 11.03 -13.37
C ALA A 293 5.24 10.44 -12.27
N ILE A 294 5.07 10.87 -11.03
CA ILE A 294 5.76 10.30 -9.86
C ILE A 294 4.79 9.37 -9.13
N GLU A 295 5.07 8.08 -9.22
CA GLU A 295 4.26 6.98 -8.69
C GLU A 295 4.94 6.36 -7.47
N ASN A 296 4.15 5.72 -6.59
CA ASN A 296 4.69 4.84 -5.57
C ASN A 296 4.66 3.39 -6.06
N THR A 297 5.26 2.46 -5.31
CA THR A 297 5.35 1.05 -5.74
C THR A 297 4.00 0.33 -5.91
N MET A 298 2.87 0.90 -5.45
CA MET A 298 1.55 0.31 -5.68
C MET A 298 1.17 0.28 -7.16
N ILE A 299 1.76 1.15 -7.99
CA ILE A 299 1.55 1.14 -9.44
C ILE A 299 1.96 -0.19 -10.07
N LEU A 300 2.93 -0.90 -9.47
CA LEU A 300 3.42 -2.20 -9.93
C LEU A 300 2.36 -3.31 -9.84
N HIS A 301 1.33 -3.12 -9.01
CA HIS A 301 0.18 -4.02 -8.91
C HIS A 301 -0.90 -3.74 -9.96
N VAL A 302 -0.79 -2.61 -10.69
CA VAL A 302 -1.71 -2.19 -11.75
C VAL A 302 -0.93 -1.80 -13.02
N PRO A 303 -0.13 -2.71 -13.59
CA PRO A 303 0.83 -2.39 -14.66
C PRO A 303 0.18 -1.74 -15.89
N LYS A 304 -1.07 -2.08 -16.21
CA LYS A 304 -1.84 -1.46 -17.30
C LYS A 304 -2.04 0.05 -17.12
N VAL A 305 -2.07 0.54 -15.87
CA VAL A 305 -2.17 1.97 -15.58
C VAL A 305 -0.85 2.66 -15.92
N GLN A 306 0.28 2.10 -15.50
CA GLN A 306 1.62 2.59 -15.84
C GLN A 306 1.81 2.62 -17.37
N GLU A 307 1.57 1.48 -18.05
CA GLU A 307 1.70 1.39 -19.51
C GLU A 307 0.87 2.44 -20.25
N LYS A 308 -0.31 2.78 -19.72
CA LYS A 308 -1.18 3.77 -20.33
C LYS A 308 -0.61 5.18 -20.16
N ILE A 309 -0.01 5.52 -19.02
CA ILE A 309 0.70 6.79 -18.81
C ILE A 309 1.87 6.89 -19.81
N GLU A 310 2.68 5.83 -19.92
CA GLU A 310 3.82 5.76 -20.83
C GLU A 310 3.40 5.87 -22.31
N LYS A 311 2.29 5.23 -22.71
CA LYS A 311 1.72 5.35 -24.07
C LYS A 311 1.26 6.77 -24.42
N LEU A 312 1.04 7.64 -23.43
CA LEU A 312 0.76 9.07 -23.64
C LEU A 312 2.05 9.89 -23.85
N GLY A 313 3.22 9.26 -23.77
CA GLY A 313 4.52 9.93 -23.85
C GLY A 313 4.98 10.56 -22.54
N ILE A 314 4.34 10.23 -21.42
CA ILE A 314 4.66 10.76 -20.09
C ILE A 314 5.59 9.76 -19.39
N PRO A 315 6.82 10.15 -19.02
CA PRO A 315 7.70 9.26 -18.27
C PRO A 315 7.14 9.00 -16.86
N VAL A 316 7.32 7.77 -16.38
CA VAL A 316 6.90 7.36 -15.03
C VAL A 316 8.15 7.13 -14.17
N PHE A 317 8.29 7.93 -13.10
CA PHE A 317 9.28 7.71 -12.04
C PHE A 317 8.61 7.02 -10.86
N ILE A 318 9.15 5.87 -10.45
CA ILE A 318 8.63 5.11 -9.30
C ILE A 318 9.51 5.38 -8.07
N ASP A 319 8.93 6.01 -7.06
CA ASP A 319 9.52 6.16 -5.74
C ASP A 319 9.59 4.79 -5.05
N ARG A 320 10.82 4.39 -4.68
CA ARG A 320 11.10 3.17 -3.91
C ARG A 320 11.57 3.46 -2.49
N SER A 321 11.35 4.67 -1.97
CA SER A 321 11.76 5.04 -0.62
C SER A 321 11.20 4.10 0.45
N SER A 322 10.02 3.50 0.24
CA SER A 322 9.45 2.52 1.18
C SER A 322 10.25 1.22 1.33
N TYR A 323 11.13 0.91 0.36
CA TYR A 323 12.00 -0.26 0.34
C TYR A 323 13.37 -0.01 0.95
N GLU A 324 13.68 1.23 1.31
CA GLU A 324 14.92 1.54 2.01
C GLU A 324 15.00 0.77 3.33
N PRO A 325 16.14 0.14 3.64
CA PRO A 325 16.29 -0.61 4.87
C PRO A 325 16.22 0.33 6.07
N GLU A 326 16.85 1.50 6.02
CA GLU A 326 16.94 2.41 7.15
C GLU A 326 15.94 3.57 7.04
N PRO A 327 15.35 4.04 8.17
CA PRO A 327 14.42 5.17 8.15
C PRO A 327 15.01 6.43 7.49
N LEU A 328 16.26 6.78 7.81
CA LEU A 328 16.93 7.93 7.18
C LEU A 328 17.20 7.72 5.69
N GLY A 329 17.31 6.49 5.21
CA GLY A 329 17.39 6.19 3.78
C GLY A 329 16.15 6.69 3.04
N ARG A 330 14.96 6.52 3.64
CA ARG A 330 13.70 7.06 3.09
C ARG A 330 13.72 8.59 2.96
N CYS A 331 14.27 9.24 3.99
CA CYS A 331 14.38 10.70 4.01
C CYS A 331 15.36 11.22 2.95
N GLU A 332 16.42 10.45 2.66
CA GLU A 332 17.50 10.83 1.74
C GLU A 332 17.05 10.88 0.27
N TRP A 333 15.92 10.27 -0.08
CA TRP A 333 15.27 10.42 -1.40
C TRP A 333 14.95 11.90 -1.73
N ILE A 334 14.95 12.81 -0.74
CA ILE A 334 14.93 14.26 -1.00
C ILE A 334 16.01 14.72 -1.97
N LYS A 335 17.18 14.06 -2.00
CA LYS A 335 18.27 14.35 -2.95
C LYS A 335 17.83 14.14 -4.41
N VAL A 336 17.04 13.08 -4.68
CA VAL A 336 16.45 12.84 -6.00
C VAL A 336 15.54 13.99 -6.39
N TYR A 337 14.62 14.38 -5.52
CA TYR A 337 13.68 15.47 -5.80
C TYR A 337 14.38 16.83 -5.91
N GLY A 338 15.46 17.05 -5.16
CA GLY A 338 16.38 18.18 -5.34
C GLY A 338 16.99 18.21 -6.73
N LEU A 339 17.52 17.09 -7.24
CA LEU A 339 18.07 17.01 -8.60
C LEU A 339 17.01 17.34 -9.67
N LEU A 340 15.85 16.70 -9.59
CA LEU A 340 14.75 16.87 -10.56
C LEU A 340 14.27 18.32 -10.62
N THR A 341 14.25 19.03 -9.49
CA THR A 341 13.74 20.41 -9.38
C THR A 341 14.82 21.48 -9.42
N GLY A 342 16.11 21.11 -9.48
CA GLY A 342 17.24 22.06 -9.43
C GLY A 342 17.46 22.68 -8.04
N LYS A 343 17.08 21.95 -6.99
CA LYS A 343 17.09 22.34 -5.57
C LYS A 343 18.01 21.48 -4.72
N GLU A 344 19.13 21.06 -5.28
CA GLU A 344 20.06 20.12 -4.63
C GLU A 344 20.67 20.68 -3.35
N SER A 345 20.99 21.98 -3.31
CA SER A 345 21.52 22.63 -2.11
C SER A 345 20.48 22.69 -0.98
N GLU A 346 19.22 22.97 -1.31
CA GLU A 346 18.11 22.95 -0.37
C GLU A 346 17.81 21.53 0.12
N ALA A 347 17.82 20.54 -0.78
CA ALA A 347 17.64 19.12 -0.45
C ALA A 347 18.73 18.62 0.52
N GLU A 348 20.00 18.93 0.24
CA GLU A 348 21.14 18.57 1.08
C GLU A 348 21.02 19.19 2.48
N ALA A 349 20.63 20.47 2.56
CA ALA A 349 20.44 21.14 3.85
C ALA A 349 19.28 20.54 4.66
N ALA A 350 18.16 20.23 4.00
CA ALA A 350 17.00 19.60 4.62
C ALA A 350 17.33 18.20 5.14
N PHE A 351 18.03 17.38 4.36
CA PHE A 351 18.49 16.05 4.79
C PHE A 351 19.45 16.12 5.97
N ASN A 352 20.48 16.97 5.90
CA ASN A 352 21.45 17.13 6.98
C ASN A 352 20.80 17.58 8.30
N THR A 353 19.72 18.36 8.21
CA THR A 353 18.92 18.73 9.41
C THR A 353 18.29 17.49 10.05
N GLN A 354 17.75 16.57 9.26
CA GLN A 354 17.17 15.33 9.78
C GLN A 354 18.22 14.38 10.34
N LYS A 355 19.34 14.24 9.64
CA LYS A 355 20.49 13.46 10.11
C LYS A 355 20.99 13.96 11.46
N ALA A 356 21.11 15.28 11.64
CA ALA A 356 21.56 15.88 12.90
C ALA A 356 20.65 15.55 14.10
N TYR A 357 19.34 15.41 13.90
CA TYR A 357 18.43 14.95 14.97
C TYR A 357 18.78 13.55 15.46
N VAL A 358 19.06 12.63 14.53
CA VAL A 358 19.42 11.25 14.86
C VAL A 358 20.82 11.17 15.44
N ASP A 359 21.78 11.89 14.87
CA ASP A 359 23.17 11.91 15.36
C ASP A 359 23.25 12.36 16.83
N ALA A 360 22.39 13.31 17.24
CA ALA A 360 22.29 13.76 18.63
C ALA A 360 21.82 12.66 19.61
N LEU A 361 21.17 11.60 19.12
CA LEU A 361 20.70 10.48 19.92
C LEU A 361 21.74 9.36 20.04
N ASN A 362 22.71 9.28 19.12
CA ASN A 362 23.72 8.21 19.09
C ASN A 362 24.62 8.19 20.34
N ASP A 363 24.82 9.35 20.98
CA ASP A 363 25.61 9.48 22.21
C ASP A 363 24.81 9.16 23.49
N LEU A 364 23.50 8.90 23.37
CA LEU A 364 22.62 8.63 24.50
C LEU A 364 22.55 7.12 24.76
N GLU A 365 22.67 6.73 26.03
CA GLU A 365 22.46 5.33 26.42
C GLU A 365 21.01 4.89 26.12
N SER A 366 20.86 3.65 25.64
CA SER A 366 19.53 3.05 25.50
C SER A 366 18.83 3.02 26.84
N THR A 367 17.56 3.42 26.84
CA THR A 367 16.71 3.40 28.04
C THR A 367 16.26 1.99 28.42
N GLY A 368 16.31 1.05 27.47
CA GLY A 368 15.74 -0.30 27.60
C GLY A 368 14.21 -0.32 27.76
N LYS A 369 13.53 0.81 27.52
CA LYS A 369 12.08 0.88 27.59
C LYS A 369 11.45 0.14 26.43
N LYS A 370 10.49 -0.71 26.75
CA LYS A 370 9.73 -1.50 25.80
C LYS A 370 8.60 -0.67 25.19
N VAL A 371 8.60 -0.56 23.88
CA VAL A 371 7.61 0.23 23.12
C VAL A 371 6.87 -0.68 22.15
N VAL A 372 5.56 -0.49 22.04
CA VAL A 372 4.72 -1.16 21.03
C VAL A 372 3.85 -0.14 20.32
N ILE A 373 3.58 -0.36 19.03
CA ILE A 373 2.63 0.45 18.25
C ILE A 373 1.50 -0.43 17.72
N PHE A 374 0.28 0.07 17.75
CA PHE A 374 -0.87 -0.63 17.17
C PHE A 374 -1.98 0.32 16.74
N SER A 375 -2.96 -0.18 15.99
CA SER A 375 -4.25 0.47 15.74
C SER A 375 -5.34 -0.58 15.73
N LEU A 376 -6.60 -0.16 15.80
CA LEU A 376 -7.75 -1.04 15.57
C LEU A 376 -8.28 -0.84 14.16
N ASN A 377 -8.45 -1.93 13.41
CA ASN A 377 -9.16 -1.88 12.13
C ASN A 377 -10.69 -1.81 12.35
N SER A 378 -11.46 -1.72 11.27
CA SER A 378 -12.93 -1.69 11.33
C SER A 378 -13.55 -2.93 11.99
N ASN A 379 -12.82 -4.04 12.02
CA ASN A 379 -13.23 -5.31 12.63
C ASN A 379 -12.75 -5.43 14.10
N HIS A 380 -12.25 -4.34 14.69
CA HIS A 380 -11.68 -4.30 16.06
C HIS A 380 -10.50 -5.26 16.28
N GLN A 381 -9.81 -5.65 15.20
CA GLN A 381 -8.59 -6.44 15.30
C GLN A 381 -7.38 -5.52 15.48
N ILE A 382 -6.36 -6.05 16.14
CA ILE A 382 -5.10 -5.34 16.34
C ILE A 382 -4.32 -5.35 15.03
N VAL A 383 -3.98 -4.17 14.56
CA VAL A 383 -3.05 -3.96 13.46
C VAL A 383 -1.76 -3.38 14.01
N THR A 384 -0.67 -4.14 13.95
CA THR A 384 0.65 -3.83 14.53
C THR A 384 1.76 -3.95 13.48
N ARG A 385 3.00 -3.60 13.83
CA ARG A 385 4.17 -3.67 12.94
C ARG A 385 5.11 -4.82 13.32
N ARG A 386 5.71 -5.45 12.31
CA ARG A 386 6.77 -6.46 12.49
C ARG A 386 8.08 -5.81 12.96
N GLY A 387 9.00 -6.61 13.50
CA GLY A 387 10.30 -6.13 13.98
C GLY A 387 11.22 -5.57 12.89
N SER A 388 10.98 -5.92 11.62
CA SER A 388 11.69 -5.40 10.43
C SER A 388 11.12 -4.09 9.90
N ASP A 389 9.96 -3.63 10.38
CA ASP A 389 9.33 -2.37 9.95
C ASP A 389 10.17 -1.15 10.33
N TYR A 390 10.09 -0.10 9.52
CA TYR A 390 10.82 1.15 9.75
C TYR A 390 10.47 1.79 11.10
N PHE A 391 9.23 1.68 11.60
CA PHE A 391 8.87 2.20 12.92
C PHE A 391 9.59 1.44 14.04
N ALA A 392 9.72 0.12 13.91
CA ALA A 392 10.50 -0.68 14.85
C ALA A 392 11.96 -0.23 14.89
N LYS A 393 12.54 0.11 13.73
CA LYS A 393 13.89 0.70 13.64
C LYS A 393 13.94 2.09 14.27
N MET A 394 12.95 2.96 14.02
CA MET A 394 12.87 4.29 14.64
C MET A 394 12.84 4.20 16.18
N VAL A 395 12.11 3.25 16.77
CA VAL A 395 12.11 3.01 18.22
C VAL A 395 13.51 2.67 18.74
N LYS A 396 14.23 1.80 18.03
CA LYS A 396 15.61 1.42 18.39
C LYS A 396 16.56 2.62 18.30
N MET A 397 16.50 3.38 17.22
CA MET A 397 17.28 4.61 17.03
C MET A 397 16.95 5.66 18.09
N ALA A 398 15.70 5.71 18.54
CA ALA A 398 15.24 6.58 19.62
C ALA A 398 15.68 6.11 21.03
N GLY A 399 16.35 4.97 21.17
CA GLY A 399 16.86 4.44 22.44
C GLY A 399 15.86 3.59 23.23
N GLY A 400 14.86 3.01 22.57
CA GLY A 400 13.93 2.03 23.14
C GLY A 400 14.06 0.65 22.51
N ASP A 401 13.36 -0.33 23.10
CA ASP A 401 13.24 -1.69 22.60
C ASP A 401 11.85 -1.90 22.01
N TYR A 402 11.77 -2.17 20.70
CA TYR A 402 10.48 -2.43 20.05
C TYR A 402 9.98 -3.85 20.35
N LEU A 403 8.73 -3.96 20.75
CA LEU A 403 8.04 -5.23 20.90
C LEU A 403 7.19 -5.52 19.66
N SER A 404 7.39 -6.70 19.07
CA SER A 404 6.69 -7.16 17.88
C SER A 404 6.11 -8.56 18.10
N PRO A 405 5.11 -8.98 17.30
CA PRO A 405 4.74 -10.39 17.26
C PRO A 405 5.94 -11.24 16.81
N VAL A 406 6.03 -12.47 17.34
CA VAL A 406 7.03 -13.45 16.91
C VAL A 406 6.50 -14.14 15.66
N THR A 407 7.21 -14.01 14.54
CA THR A 407 6.82 -14.67 13.29
C THR A 407 8.04 -15.39 12.72
N ASP A 408 7.85 -16.62 12.22
CA ASP A 408 8.91 -17.41 11.59
C ASP A 408 9.42 -16.79 10.26
N ASP A 409 8.75 -15.75 9.78
CA ASP A 409 8.98 -15.08 8.50
C ASP A 409 9.51 -13.66 8.75
N GLU A 410 10.79 -13.55 9.13
CA GLU A 410 11.50 -12.27 9.32
C GLU A 410 11.82 -11.57 7.99
N GLU A 411 11.70 -12.27 6.86
CA GLU A 411 12.08 -11.82 5.51
C GLU A 411 10.90 -11.28 4.67
N GLY A 412 9.67 -11.28 5.22
CA GLY A 412 8.50 -10.76 4.50
C GLY A 412 8.53 -9.24 4.36
N ASN A 413 8.42 -8.73 3.12
CA ASN A 413 8.25 -7.30 2.80
C ASN A 413 6.97 -6.66 3.39
N ASN A 414 6.07 -7.45 4.01
CA ASN A 414 4.87 -6.91 4.63
C ASN A 414 5.14 -6.45 6.07
N SER A 415 5.36 -5.14 6.20
CA SER A 415 5.75 -4.47 7.43
C SER A 415 4.64 -4.41 8.51
N GLN A 416 3.39 -4.62 8.10
CA GLN A 416 2.20 -4.60 8.95
C GLN A 416 1.59 -5.99 9.08
N VAL A 417 1.02 -6.28 10.24
CA VAL A 417 0.33 -7.55 10.51
C VAL A 417 -0.93 -7.31 11.33
N THR A 418 -1.98 -8.06 11.01
CA THR A 418 -3.22 -8.07 11.79
C THR A 418 -3.24 -9.31 12.67
N ILE A 419 -3.40 -9.13 13.98
CA ILE A 419 -3.36 -10.18 14.99
C ILE A 419 -4.56 -10.06 15.94
N SER A 420 -4.79 -11.11 16.73
CA SER A 420 -5.81 -11.08 17.78
C SER A 420 -5.40 -10.19 18.96
N THR A 421 -6.37 -9.70 19.73
CA THR A 421 -6.09 -8.99 20.98
C THR A 421 -5.33 -9.86 21.99
N GLU A 422 -5.61 -11.16 22.05
CA GLU A 422 -4.92 -12.10 22.94
C GLU A 422 -3.44 -12.25 22.58
N GLU A 423 -3.13 -12.35 21.28
CA GLU A 423 -1.75 -12.41 20.80
C GLU A 423 -1.01 -11.10 21.07
N PHE A 424 -1.66 -9.96 20.81
CA PHE A 424 -1.10 -8.64 21.14
C PHE A 424 -0.82 -8.51 22.63
N TYR A 425 -1.79 -8.89 23.47
CA TYR A 425 -1.69 -8.87 24.92
C TYR A 425 -0.46 -9.64 25.39
N GLY A 426 -0.19 -10.83 24.83
CA GLY A 426 0.90 -11.72 25.25
C GLY A 426 2.30 -11.10 25.25
N TYR A 427 2.55 -10.06 24.44
CA TYR A 427 3.81 -9.32 24.47
C TYR A 427 3.64 -7.86 24.89
N ALA A 428 2.50 -7.23 24.61
CA ALA A 428 2.29 -5.80 24.87
C ALA A 428 1.91 -5.48 26.33
N GLU A 429 1.40 -6.45 27.12
CA GLU A 429 0.95 -6.19 28.51
C GLU A 429 2.03 -5.55 29.39
N ASN A 430 3.29 -5.88 29.14
CA ASN A 430 4.46 -5.43 29.90
C ASN A 430 5.23 -4.29 29.20
N ALA A 431 4.68 -3.71 28.14
CA ALA A 431 5.26 -2.55 27.48
C ALA A 431 5.31 -1.35 28.44
N ASP A 432 6.42 -0.60 28.42
CA ASP A 432 6.57 0.64 29.17
C ASP A 432 5.79 1.78 28.50
N ILE A 433 5.68 1.73 27.17
CA ILE A 433 5.00 2.73 26.34
C ILE A 433 4.18 1.99 25.27
N VAL A 434 2.93 2.41 25.11
CA VAL A 434 2.02 1.91 24.08
C VAL A 434 1.61 3.09 23.20
N ILE A 435 1.75 2.94 21.88
CA ILE A 435 1.45 3.98 20.91
C ILE A 435 0.28 3.54 20.04
N TYR A 436 -0.80 4.31 20.03
CA TYR A 436 -1.91 4.14 19.08
C TYR A 436 -1.57 4.86 17.76
N ASN A 437 -1.50 4.12 16.67
CA ASN A 437 -1.25 4.66 15.33
C ASN A 437 -2.52 5.32 14.77
N ALA A 438 -2.56 6.65 14.79
CA ALA A 438 -3.71 7.41 14.33
C ALA A 438 -3.73 7.65 12.80
N THR A 439 -2.72 7.19 12.06
CA THR A 439 -2.57 7.44 10.61
C THR A 439 -3.60 6.70 9.75
N ILE A 440 -4.14 5.60 10.27
CA ILE A 440 -5.09 4.73 9.53
C ILE A 440 -6.52 5.02 10.01
N VAL A 441 -6.73 4.90 11.32
CA VAL A 441 -8.00 5.20 12.00
C VAL A 441 -7.67 6.20 13.09
N GLY A 442 -8.53 7.21 13.27
CA GLY A 442 -8.31 8.22 14.30
C GLY A 442 -8.12 7.61 15.68
N ALA A 443 -7.23 8.22 16.47
CA ALA A 443 -6.99 7.79 17.84
C ALA A 443 -8.26 7.90 18.70
N PRO A 444 -8.39 7.07 19.76
CA PRO A 444 -9.38 7.27 20.80
C PRO A 444 -9.29 8.69 21.38
N ALA A 445 -10.42 9.26 21.80
CA ALA A 445 -10.44 10.61 22.37
C ALA A 445 -9.93 10.65 23.83
N SER A 446 -9.92 9.50 24.51
CA SER A 446 -9.46 9.37 25.90
C SER A 446 -8.99 7.94 26.22
N LEU A 447 -8.32 7.78 27.37
CA LEU A 447 -8.01 6.47 27.94
C LEU A 447 -9.28 5.64 28.20
N GLN A 448 -10.39 6.29 28.55
CA GLN A 448 -11.68 5.63 28.74
C GLN A 448 -12.19 5.05 27.43
N ASP A 449 -12.11 5.80 26.32
CA ASP A 449 -12.56 5.31 25.01
C ASP A 449 -11.69 4.12 24.53
N LEU A 450 -10.38 4.14 24.83
CA LEU A 450 -9.52 3.00 24.56
C LEU A 450 -9.94 1.77 25.38
N MET A 451 -10.19 1.93 26.67
CA MET A 451 -10.66 0.84 27.54
C MET A 451 -12.05 0.33 27.16
N ASP A 452 -12.93 1.20 26.67
CA ASP A 452 -14.27 0.84 26.20
C ASP A 452 -14.21 0.05 24.88
N SER A 453 -13.13 0.19 24.09
CA SER A 453 -12.89 -0.62 22.90
C SER A 453 -12.51 -2.06 23.24
N ASP A 454 -11.66 -2.25 24.26
CA ASP A 454 -11.36 -3.55 24.86
C ASP A 454 -10.84 -3.37 26.29
N VAL A 455 -11.51 -3.99 27.26
CA VAL A 455 -11.20 -3.84 28.69
C VAL A 455 -9.80 -4.35 29.03
N THR A 456 -9.24 -5.26 28.22
CA THR A 456 -7.89 -5.82 28.44
C THR A 456 -6.79 -4.76 28.36
N PHE A 457 -7.01 -3.63 27.66
CA PHE A 457 -6.04 -2.53 27.67
C PHE A 457 -5.81 -1.96 29.08
N SER A 458 -6.79 -2.05 29.97
CA SER A 458 -6.65 -1.60 31.36
C SER A 458 -5.64 -2.41 32.18
N ASP A 459 -5.29 -3.61 31.72
CA ASP A 459 -4.31 -4.48 32.36
C ASP A 459 -2.87 -4.10 32.00
N PHE A 460 -2.65 -3.32 30.96
CA PHE A 460 -1.32 -3.03 30.44
C PHE A 460 -0.56 -2.15 31.43
N LYS A 461 0.74 -2.42 31.61
CA LYS A 461 1.64 -1.59 32.43
C LYS A 461 1.56 -0.12 32.00
N ALA A 462 1.71 0.15 30.70
CA ALA A 462 1.62 1.49 30.15
C ALA A 462 0.27 2.18 30.45
N PHE A 463 -0.85 1.45 30.44
CA PHE A 463 -2.15 2.03 30.77
C PHE A 463 -2.22 2.45 32.24
N LYS A 464 -1.78 1.57 33.16
CA LYS A 464 -1.76 1.82 34.60
C LYS A 464 -0.84 2.98 35.00
N GLU A 465 0.26 3.17 34.26
CA GLU A 465 1.23 4.25 34.47
C GLU A 465 0.89 5.52 33.67
N GLY A 466 -0.13 5.48 32.82
CA GLY A 466 -0.54 6.58 31.95
C GLY A 466 0.37 6.83 30.76
N ASN A 467 1.22 5.87 30.37
CA ASN A 467 2.16 5.97 29.24
C ASN A 467 1.54 5.47 27.92
N ILE A 468 0.28 5.83 27.68
CA ILE A 468 -0.37 5.61 26.38
C ILE A 468 -0.22 6.89 25.55
N PHE A 469 0.27 6.74 24.34
CA PHE A 469 0.46 7.82 23.38
C PHE A 469 -0.30 7.50 22.09
N TYR A 470 -0.47 8.49 21.23
CA TYR A 470 -0.91 8.30 19.86
C TYR A 470 -0.07 9.13 18.90
N THR A 471 0.06 8.65 17.66
CA THR A 471 0.75 9.41 16.61
C THR A 471 -0.13 10.54 16.08
N ASP A 472 0.46 11.61 15.58
CA ASP A 472 -0.27 12.53 14.71
C ASP A 472 -0.77 11.80 13.44
N LYS A 473 -1.94 12.20 12.91
CA LYS A 473 -2.56 11.55 11.74
C LYS A 473 -1.76 11.73 10.45
N SER A 474 -0.97 12.79 10.39
CA SER A 474 -0.20 13.18 9.21
C SER A 474 1.13 12.45 9.09
N LEU A 475 1.54 11.66 10.09
CA LEU A 475 2.88 11.06 10.17
C LEU A 475 3.29 10.34 8.87
N TYR A 476 2.37 9.65 8.19
CA TYR A 476 2.66 8.93 6.95
C TYR A 476 2.99 9.83 5.73
N GLN A 477 2.66 11.13 5.79
CA GLN A 477 2.96 12.11 4.74
C GLN A 477 4.28 12.85 4.95
N TYR A 478 4.99 12.62 6.06
CA TYR A 478 6.19 13.39 6.44
C TYR A 478 7.47 12.56 6.40
N ALA A 479 7.76 11.95 5.25
CA ALA A 479 9.01 11.21 5.03
C ALA A 479 10.26 12.10 5.14
N ASP A 480 10.12 13.40 4.84
CA ASP A 480 11.14 14.45 4.96
C ASP A 480 11.49 14.80 6.41
N LYS A 481 10.68 14.37 7.40
CA LYS A 481 10.86 14.66 8.83
C LYS A 481 11.24 13.42 9.63
N THR A 482 11.76 12.38 8.98
CA THR A 482 12.09 11.12 9.65
C THR A 482 13.02 11.32 10.85
N GLY A 483 14.04 12.18 10.74
CA GLY A 483 14.93 12.48 11.87
C GLY A 483 14.21 13.15 13.04
N LYS A 484 13.35 14.13 12.76
CA LYS A 484 12.52 14.80 13.76
C LYS A 484 11.51 13.85 14.43
N ILE A 485 10.92 12.91 13.68
CA ILE A 485 10.03 11.87 14.23
C ILE A 485 10.81 10.99 15.22
N ILE A 486 12.04 10.58 14.88
CA ILE A 486 12.89 9.78 15.76
C ILE A 486 13.28 10.56 17.03
N ASP A 487 13.62 11.84 16.91
CA ASP A 487 13.91 12.72 18.05
C ASP A 487 12.70 12.89 18.98
N ASP A 488 11.51 13.12 18.43
CA ASP A 488 10.27 13.23 19.21
C ASP A 488 9.93 11.92 19.94
N LEU A 489 10.08 10.79 19.25
CA LEU A 489 9.95 9.47 19.87
C LEU A 489 10.99 9.29 20.99
N GLY A 490 12.22 9.78 20.78
CA GLY A 490 13.28 9.76 21.77
C GLY A 490 12.92 10.54 23.04
N LYS A 491 12.31 11.72 22.91
CA LYS A 491 11.83 12.52 24.03
C LYS A 491 10.72 11.81 24.80
N VAL A 492 9.79 11.16 24.09
CA VAL A 492 8.74 10.33 24.71
C VAL A 492 9.35 9.15 25.47
N ILE A 493 10.27 8.41 24.84
CA ILE A 493 10.95 7.26 25.45
C ILE A 493 11.74 7.66 26.70
N ARG A 494 12.38 8.83 26.71
CA ARG A 494 13.14 9.33 27.88
C ARG A 494 12.28 10.03 28.94
N ASN A 495 10.95 10.09 28.77
CA ASN A 495 10.03 10.89 29.61
C ASN A 495 10.40 12.38 29.66
N GLU A 496 10.98 12.92 28.60
CA GLU A 496 11.33 14.34 28.49
C GLU A 496 10.16 15.19 28.02
N SER A 497 9.25 14.59 27.23
CA SER A 497 8.00 15.23 26.82
C SER A 497 6.83 14.25 26.78
N GLU A 498 5.66 14.74 27.14
CA GLU A 498 4.37 14.06 26.97
C GLU A 498 3.66 14.47 25.67
N ASP A 499 4.16 15.51 25.01
CA ASP A 499 3.53 16.12 23.84
C ASP A 499 4.63 16.61 22.90
N THR A 500 4.63 16.13 21.67
CA THR A 500 5.64 16.46 20.64
C THR A 500 4.93 16.81 19.34
N ASP A 501 5.66 16.99 18.23
CA ASP A 501 5.00 17.32 16.96
C ASP A 501 4.28 16.10 16.37
N PHE A 502 4.72 14.88 16.72
CA PHE A 502 4.21 13.64 16.13
C PHE A 502 3.66 12.62 17.13
N PHE A 503 3.89 12.80 18.42
CA PHE A 503 3.44 11.88 19.46
C PHE A 503 2.83 12.65 20.63
N HIS A 504 1.61 12.27 20.99
CA HIS A 504 0.81 12.95 21.99
C HIS A 504 0.31 11.95 23.04
N LYS A 505 0.43 12.30 24.32
CA LYS A 505 -0.08 11.47 25.40
C LYS A 505 -1.61 11.42 25.35
N LEU A 506 -2.17 10.22 25.38
CA LEU A 506 -3.60 9.98 25.50
C LEU A 506 -4.01 10.23 26.96
N LYS A 507 -4.98 11.13 27.16
CA LYS A 507 -5.39 11.60 28.50
C LYS A 507 -6.61 10.88 29.04
#